data_AF-A0A5B7D6D3-F1
#
_entry.id   AF-A0A5B7D6D3-F1
#
_cell.length_a   1.000
_cell.length_b   1.000
_cell.length_c   1.000
_cell.angle_alpha   90.00
_cell.angle_beta   90.00
_cell.angle_gamma   90.00
#
_symmetry.space_group_name_H-M   'P 1'
#
loop_
_entity.id
_entity.type
_entity.pdbx_description
1 polymer ?
#
loop_
_entity_poly.entity_id
_entity_poly.type
_entity_poly.pdbx_seq_one_letter_code
_entity_poly.pdbx_strand_id
1 'polypeptide(L)'
;MCFSLLPPLIKTKQRSSTPNPLNEARSRSKRYHRVQDSTQKLEQEVEEVTRLGRFSEGVRRLMKVRMRSVEKIMTRKRKLADDTEHKDIWIKRDMNLEDTEKEKVLRNEAKEKTRKGWRSRKGISTGGF
;
A
#
# COMPACT_ATOMS: atom_id res chain seq x y z
N MET A 1 -1.45 -58.50 -48.28
CA MET A 1 -0.74 -57.26 -48.60
C MET A 1 -1.34 -56.15 -47.77
N CYS A 2 -0.63 -55.64 -46.75
CA CYS A 2 -1.14 -54.60 -45.84
C CYS A 2 -0.45 -53.27 -46.16
N PHE A 3 -1.17 -52.35 -46.80
CA PHE A 3 -0.71 -50.98 -47.00
C PHE A 3 -0.90 -50.19 -45.70
N SER A 4 0.19 -49.96 -44.98
CA SER A 4 0.24 -49.06 -43.82
C SER A 4 0.11 -47.61 -44.28
N LEU A 5 -1.05 -47.01 -44.06
CA LEU A 5 -1.33 -45.58 -44.23
C LEU A 5 -0.62 -44.78 -43.14
N LEU A 6 0.51 -44.14 -43.46
CA LEU A 6 1.06 -43.07 -42.64
C LEU A 6 0.36 -41.74 -42.97
N PRO A 7 -0.13 -40.97 -41.97
CA PRO A 7 -0.68 -39.65 -42.21
C PRO A 7 0.41 -38.62 -42.53
N PRO A 8 0.11 -37.61 -43.39
CA PRO A 8 1.06 -36.59 -43.78
C PRO A 8 1.35 -35.60 -42.64
N LEU A 9 2.64 -35.32 -42.44
CA LEU A 9 3.15 -34.40 -41.44
C LEU A 9 2.85 -32.94 -41.86
N ILE A 10 1.79 -32.34 -41.28
CA ILE A 10 1.43 -30.94 -41.54
C ILE A 10 2.39 -30.03 -40.75
N LYS A 11 3.39 -29.47 -41.43
CA LYS A 11 4.28 -28.46 -40.85
C LYS A 11 3.52 -27.16 -40.64
N THR A 12 3.05 -26.90 -39.42
CA THR A 12 2.50 -25.61 -39.04
C THR A 12 3.64 -24.58 -39.01
N LYS A 13 3.63 -23.70 -40.01
CA LYS A 13 4.56 -22.56 -40.11
C LYS A 13 4.24 -21.58 -38.97
N GLN A 14 4.98 -21.70 -37.86
CA GLN A 14 4.87 -20.75 -36.76
C GLN A 14 5.30 -19.36 -37.26
N ARG A 15 4.33 -18.44 -37.38
CA ARG A 15 4.62 -17.02 -37.58
C ARG A 15 5.12 -16.48 -36.25
N SER A 16 6.43 -16.43 -36.06
CA SER A 16 7.04 -15.65 -35.00
C SER A 16 6.71 -14.18 -35.24
N SER A 17 5.70 -13.66 -34.53
CA SER A 17 5.38 -12.24 -34.56
C SER A 17 6.51 -11.48 -33.90
N THR A 18 7.47 -11.01 -34.69
CA THR A 18 8.50 -10.10 -34.23
C THR A 18 7.81 -8.83 -33.72
N PRO A 19 7.93 -8.47 -32.43
CA PRO A 19 7.32 -7.26 -31.91
C PRO A 19 7.94 -6.06 -32.64
N ASN A 20 7.08 -5.24 -33.23
CA ASN A 20 7.53 -4.05 -33.94
C ASN A 20 8.20 -3.08 -32.93
N PRO A 21 9.42 -2.58 -33.22
CA PRO A 21 10.19 -1.81 -32.25
C PRO A 21 9.54 -0.46 -31.89
N LEU A 22 8.66 0.07 -32.76
CA LEU A 22 7.97 1.35 -32.54
C LEU A 22 6.95 1.29 -31.38
N ASN A 23 6.24 0.18 -31.20
CA ASN A 23 5.30 0.00 -30.09
C ASN A 23 6.00 -0.28 -28.76
N GLU A 24 7.22 -0.82 -28.77
CA GLU A 24 7.99 -1.02 -27.55
C GLU A 24 8.51 0.30 -26.98
N ALA A 25 9.02 1.20 -27.84
CA ALA A 25 9.42 2.55 -27.44
C ALA A 25 8.26 3.36 -26.86
N ARG A 26 7.07 3.28 -27.48
CA ARG A 26 5.84 3.92 -26.96
C ARG A 26 5.41 3.36 -25.61
N SER A 27 5.55 2.04 -25.41
CA SER A 27 5.23 1.37 -24.14
C SER A 27 6.20 1.73 -23.02
N ARG A 28 7.48 1.92 -23.35
CA ARG A 28 8.50 2.40 -22.41
C ARG A 28 8.22 3.85 -22.01
N SER A 29 8.02 4.74 -22.97
CA SER A 29 7.71 6.16 -22.73
C SER A 29 6.47 6.36 -21.83
N LYS A 30 5.38 5.62 -22.07
CA LYS A 30 4.18 5.65 -21.20
C LYS A 30 4.46 5.18 -19.76
N ARG A 31 5.40 4.25 -19.57
CA ARG A 31 5.82 3.78 -18.24
C ARG A 31 6.60 4.85 -17.49
N TYR A 32 7.52 5.54 -18.17
CA TYR A 32 8.32 6.61 -17.55
C TYR A 32 7.48 7.82 -17.14
N HIS A 33 6.51 8.23 -17.97
CA HIS A 33 5.61 9.34 -17.63
C HIS A 33 4.76 9.03 -16.39
N ARG A 34 4.21 7.81 -16.32
CA ARG A 34 3.39 7.37 -15.17
C ARG A 34 4.17 7.39 -13.84
N VAL A 35 5.47 7.11 -13.87
CA VAL A 35 6.34 7.18 -12.68
C VAL A 35 6.59 8.64 -12.29
N GLN A 36 6.89 9.53 -13.23
CA GLN A 36 7.11 10.95 -12.93
C GLN A 36 5.86 11.64 -12.37
N ASP A 37 4.67 11.37 -12.94
CA ASP A 37 3.41 11.98 -12.47
C ASP A 37 3.06 11.56 -11.02
N SER A 38 3.51 10.37 -10.60
CA SER A 38 3.32 9.89 -9.23
C SER A 38 4.23 10.60 -8.22
N THR A 39 5.42 11.02 -8.65
CA THR A 39 6.38 11.78 -7.84
C THR A 39 5.92 13.22 -7.63
N GLN A 40 5.38 13.85 -8.68
CA GLN A 40 4.91 15.24 -8.62
C GLN A 40 3.65 15.41 -7.74
N LYS A 41 2.78 14.39 -7.69
CA LYS A 41 1.64 14.35 -6.76
C LYS A 41 2.05 14.29 -5.29
N LEU A 42 3.25 13.78 -5.00
CA LEU A 42 3.80 13.67 -3.65
C LEU A 42 4.40 14.99 -3.16
N GLU A 43 5.05 15.74 -4.06
CA GLU A 43 5.61 17.08 -3.74
C GLU A 43 4.54 18.09 -3.33
N GLN A 44 3.32 17.97 -3.83
CA GLN A 44 2.21 18.83 -3.41
C GLN A 44 1.69 18.50 -1.99
N GLU A 45 2.02 17.32 -1.44
CA GLU A 45 1.53 16.84 -0.14
C GLU A 45 2.57 16.97 0.98
N VAL A 46 3.85 17.16 0.64
CA VAL A 46 4.97 17.38 1.57
C VAL A 46 5.15 18.88 1.82
N GLU A 47 5.05 19.30 3.08
CA GLU A 47 5.20 20.70 3.47
C GLU A 47 6.66 21.07 3.73
N GLU A 48 7.35 20.28 4.54
CA GLU A 48 8.74 20.52 4.92
C GLU A 48 9.50 19.21 5.08
N VAL A 49 10.73 19.14 4.57
CA VAL A 49 11.65 18.03 4.83
C VAL A 49 12.86 18.60 5.57
N THR A 50 13.03 18.21 6.83
CA THR A 50 14.13 18.64 7.68
C THR A 50 15.03 17.46 8.01
N ARG A 51 16.34 17.61 7.78
CA ARG A 51 17.35 16.62 8.22
C ARG A 51 17.63 16.85 9.70
N LEU A 52 17.38 15.84 10.54
CA LEU A 52 17.63 15.94 11.98
C LEU A 52 19.05 15.47 12.33
N GLY A 53 19.70 16.21 13.23
CA GLY A 53 21.00 15.85 13.83
C GLY A 53 22.24 16.49 13.19
N ARG A 54 23.36 16.43 13.92
CA ARG A 54 24.70 16.80 13.42
C ARG A 54 25.26 15.66 12.58
N PHE A 55 26.01 15.98 11.54
CA PHE A 55 26.64 14.95 10.70
C PHE A 55 27.67 14.17 11.53
N SER A 56 27.45 12.88 11.69
CA SER A 56 28.51 11.94 12.00
C SER A 56 28.76 11.11 10.74
N GLU A 57 30.03 11.04 10.33
CA GLU A 57 30.47 10.25 9.19
C GLU A 57 30.07 8.77 9.40
N GLY A 58 29.32 8.20 8.47
CA GLY A 58 28.85 6.81 8.52
C GLY A 58 27.44 6.56 9.08
N VAL A 59 26.77 7.55 9.69
CA VAL A 59 25.38 7.38 10.19
C VAL A 59 24.38 8.03 9.22
N ARG A 60 23.41 7.23 8.73
CA ARG A 60 22.30 7.76 7.92
C ARG A 60 21.50 8.77 8.76
N ARG A 61 21.41 10.02 8.30
CA ARG A 61 20.65 11.06 8.98
C ARG A 61 19.16 10.75 8.94
N LEU A 62 18.48 10.91 10.07
CA LEU A 62 17.03 10.83 10.10
C LEU A 62 16.43 12.02 9.34
N MET A 63 15.51 11.75 8.43
CA MET A 63 14.75 12.78 7.73
C MET A 63 13.39 12.92 8.40
N LYS A 64 13.08 14.11 8.92
CA LYS A 64 11.73 14.48 9.36
C LYS A 64 11.00 15.08 8.19
N VAL A 65 9.84 14.52 7.87
CA VAL A 65 8.96 15.01 6.80
C VAL A 65 7.67 15.50 7.47
N ARG A 66 7.36 16.80 7.35
CA ARG A 66 6.05 17.37 7.66
C ARG A 66 5.21 17.33 6.40
N MET A 67 4.00 16.82 6.53
CA MET A 67 3.06 16.68 5.41
C MET A 67 1.76 17.37 5.77
N ARG A 68 1.12 18.03 4.80
CA ARG A 68 -0.14 18.77 5.03
C ARG A 68 -1.33 17.85 5.27
N SER A 69 -1.31 16.63 4.71
CA SER A 69 -2.47 15.73 4.70
C SER A 69 -2.12 14.34 5.26
N VAL A 70 -2.07 14.25 6.59
CA VAL A 70 -1.68 13.04 7.34
C VAL A 70 -2.70 11.89 7.21
N GLU A 71 -3.97 12.18 6.93
CA GLU A 71 -5.03 11.17 6.80
C GLU A 71 -4.89 10.28 5.57
N LYS A 72 -4.58 10.88 4.43
CA LYS A 72 -4.46 10.20 3.13
C LYS A 72 -3.27 9.25 3.09
N ILE A 73 -2.19 9.59 3.80
CA ILE A 73 -1.03 8.72 3.94
C ILE A 73 -1.36 7.56 4.85
N MET A 74 -2.04 7.75 5.98
CA MET A 74 -2.37 6.60 6.84
C MET A 74 -3.26 5.57 6.14
N THR A 75 -4.20 6.01 5.31
CA THR A 75 -5.02 5.10 4.51
C THR A 75 -4.18 4.32 3.50
N ARG A 76 -3.16 4.96 2.89
CA ARG A 76 -2.24 4.31 1.94
C ARG A 76 -1.16 3.48 2.63
N LYS A 77 -0.67 3.91 3.80
CA LYS A 77 0.42 3.30 4.58
C LYS A 77 0.04 1.94 5.12
N ARG A 78 -1.26 1.65 5.25
CA ARG A 78 -1.74 0.31 5.55
C ARG A 78 -1.21 -0.76 4.57
N LYS A 79 -0.82 -0.37 3.35
CA LYS A 79 -0.15 -1.25 2.37
C LYS A 79 1.38 -1.30 2.49
N LEU A 80 2.00 -0.27 3.08
CA LEU A 80 3.46 -0.16 3.25
C LEU A 80 3.97 -0.88 4.50
N ALA A 81 3.09 -1.17 5.47
CA ALA A 81 3.47 -1.91 6.68
C ALA A 81 3.78 -3.39 6.42
N ASP A 82 3.29 -3.93 5.30
CA ASP A 82 3.55 -5.32 4.89
C ASP A 82 4.91 -5.48 4.19
N ASP A 83 5.55 -4.39 3.75
CA ASP A 83 6.85 -4.41 3.09
C ASP A 83 7.98 -4.53 4.12
N THR A 84 8.65 -5.69 4.15
CA THR A 84 9.74 -6.04 5.09
C THR A 84 10.95 -5.10 5.09
N GLU A 85 11.11 -4.25 4.08
CA GLU A 85 12.21 -3.28 3.96
C GLU A 85 11.97 -1.98 4.74
N HIS A 86 10.75 -1.71 5.22
CA HIS A 86 10.37 -0.44 5.84
C HIS A 86 10.27 -0.51 7.37
N LYS A 87 11.01 -1.43 8.01
CA LYS A 87 10.98 -1.65 9.47
C LYS A 87 11.39 -0.42 10.30
N ASP A 88 12.20 0.47 9.72
CA ASP A 88 12.77 1.61 10.45
C ASP A 88 11.98 2.92 10.29
N ILE A 89 10.79 2.90 9.67
CA ILE A 89 10.00 4.12 9.43
C ILE A 89 8.94 4.32 10.51
N TRP A 90 9.29 5.10 11.54
CA TRP A 90 8.33 5.57 12.52
C TRP A 90 7.59 6.81 12.02
N ILE A 91 6.27 6.71 11.79
CA ILE A 91 5.43 7.89 11.55
C ILE A 91 4.63 8.15 12.81
N LYS A 92 4.98 9.24 13.50
CA LYS A 92 4.22 9.76 14.63
C LYS A 92 3.33 10.89 14.10
N ARG A 93 2.05 10.88 14.48
CA ARG A 93 1.21 12.06 14.34
C ARG A 93 1.46 12.94 15.55
N ASP A 94 1.88 14.18 15.31
CA ASP A 94 1.81 15.21 16.34
C ASP A 94 0.34 15.66 16.41
N MET A 95 -0.45 14.99 17.25
CA MET A 95 -1.83 15.38 17.51
C MET A 95 -1.88 16.46 18.59
N ASN A 96 -2.84 17.37 18.45
CA ASN A 96 -3.24 18.26 19.54
C ASN A 96 -3.66 17.43 20.77
N LEU A 97 -3.43 17.97 21.97
CA LEU A 97 -3.90 17.39 23.23
C LEU A 97 -5.43 17.20 23.21
N GLU A 98 -6.16 18.18 22.66
CA GLU A 98 -7.62 18.15 22.57
C GLU A 98 -8.13 17.02 21.65
N ASP A 99 -7.48 16.81 20.51
CA ASP A 99 -7.82 15.74 19.58
C ASP A 99 -7.51 14.35 20.19
N THR A 100 -6.44 14.28 20.99
CA THR A 100 -6.07 13.07 21.72
C THR A 100 -7.13 12.68 22.76
N GLU A 101 -7.72 13.65 23.44
CA GLU A 101 -8.82 13.40 24.39
C GLU A 101 -10.09 12.94 23.67
N LYS A 102 -10.48 13.61 22.57
CA LYS A 102 -11.62 13.22 21.73
C LYS A 102 -11.49 11.77 21.22
N GLU A 103 -10.31 11.37 20.76
CA GLU A 103 -10.06 10.00 20.31
C GLU A 103 -10.23 8.97 21.45
N LYS A 104 -9.70 9.26 22.65
CA LYS A 104 -9.86 8.39 23.83
C LYS A 104 -11.32 8.22 24.22
N VAL A 105 -12.09 9.30 24.20
CA VAL A 105 -13.54 9.27 24.48
C VAL A 105 -14.26 8.36 23.50
N LEU A 106 -14.06 8.56 22.19
CA LEU A 106 -14.69 7.72 21.14
C LEU A 106 -14.33 6.24 21.27
N ARG A 107 -13.06 5.94 21.57
CA ARG A 107 -12.61 4.55 21.77
C ARG A 107 -13.26 3.90 23.00
N ASN A 108 -13.46 4.64 24.08
CA ASN A 108 -14.12 4.15 25.28
C ASN A 108 -15.61 3.90 25.04
N GLU A 109 -16.29 4.83 24.36
CA GLU A 109 -17.70 4.69 24.00
C GLU A 109 -17.94 3.45 23.12
N ALA A 110 -17.09 3.23 22.09
CA ALA A 110 -17.19 2.06 21.23
C ALA A 110 -16.99 0.74 22.01
N LYS A 111 -16.03 0.69 22.94
CA LYS A 111 -15.82 -0.47 23.82
C LYS A 111 -17.02 -0.72 24.73
N GLU A 112 -17.63 0.33 25.26
CA GLU A 112 -18.81 0.23 26.12
C GLU A 112 -20.01 -0.34 25.36
N LYS A 113 -20.28 0.15 24.15
CA LYS A 113 -21.34 -0.38 23.26
C LYS A 113 -21.12 -1.87 22.97
N THR A 114 -19.87 -2.27 22.71
CA THR A 114 -19.51 -3.68 22.44
C THR A 114 -19.78 -4.58 23.65
N ARG A 115 -19.46 -4.12 24.87
CA ARG A 115 -19.74 -4.85 26.12
C ARG A 115 -21.24 -5.00 26.39
N LYS A 116 -22.02 -3.93 26.19
CA LYS A 116 -23.49 -3.97 26.36
C LYS A 116 -24.13 -4.97 25.38
N GLY A 117 -23.74 -4.93 24.11
CA GLY A 117 -24.23 -5.87 23.10
C GLY A 117 -23.90 -7.34 23.39
N TRP A 118 -22.73 -7.64 23.96
CA TRP A 118 -22.36 -9.01 24.33
C TRP A 118 -23.14 -9.56 25.53
N ARG A 119 -23.42 -8.71 26.53
CA ARG A 119 -24.22 -9.09 27.71
C ARG A 119 -25.66 -9.44 27.34
N SER A 120 -26.28 -8.70 26.42
CA SER A 120 -27.64 -9.00 25.94
C SER A 120 -27.73 -10.32 25.17
N ARG A 121 -26.68 -10.76 24.47
CA ARG A 121 -26.67 -12.05 23.77
C ARG A 121 -26.51 -13.25 24.70
N LYS A 122 -25.73 -13.11 25.78
CA LYS A 122 -25.51 -14.22 26.73
C LYS A 122 -26.71 -14.48 27.65
N GLY A 123 -27.56 -13.49 27.90
CA GLY A 123 -28.75 -13.67 28.74
C GLY A 123 -29.89 -14.47 28.07
N ILE A 124 -29.82 -14.73 26.77
CA ILE A 124 -30.88 -15.43 26.02
C ILE A 124 -30.62 -16.95 25.94
N SER A 125 -29.37 -17.41 26.18
CA SER A 125 -28.99 -18.82 25.96
C SER A 125 -29.06 -19.74 27.18
N THR A 126 -29.52 -19.27 28.35
CA THR A 126 -29.52 -20.05 29.60
C THR A 126 -30.90 -20.46 30.10
N GLY A 127 -31.97 -20.24 29.33
CA GLY A 127 -33.36 -20.48 29.74
C GLY A 127 -34.07 -21.62 29.00
N GLY A 128 -33.40 -22.74 28.73
CA GLY A 128 -34.04 -23.84 28.02
C GLY A 128 -33.31 -25.17 28.18
N PHE A 129 -33.36 -25.76 29.36
CA PHE A 129 -33.30 -27.20 29.62
C PHE A 129 -34.09 -27.52 30.89
#